data_AF-A0AAE5WYN9-F1
#
_entry.id   AF-A0AAE5WYN9-F1
#
_cell.length_a   1.000
_cell.length_b   1.000
_cell.length_c   1.000
_cell.angle_alpha   90.00
_cell.angle_beta   90.00
_cell.angle_gamma   90.00
#
_symmetry.space_group_name_H-M   'P 1'
#
loop_
_entity.id
_entity.type
_entity.pdbx_description
1 polymer ?
#
loop_
_entity_poly.entity_id
_entity_poly.type
_entity_poly.pdbx_seq_one_letter_code
_entity_poly.pdbx_strand_id
1 'polypeptide(L)'
;MQAQPTLLFCLTTFSLSAFSVAHAESGLASYYGYGKAARSGELTCAHRTRPFGSVLKVSYGGRTIQCRVNDRGPFIRGRIVDLSVPAARALGMMSAGVVRVSVE
;
A
#
# COMPACT_ATOMS: atom_id res chain seq x y z
N MET A 1 62.69 16.88 21.60
CA MET A 1 62.05 15.63 21.10
C MET A 1 60.55 15.77 21.32
N GLN A 2 59.89 16.45 20.39
CA GLN A 2 58.89 15.91 19.43
C GLN A 2 57.46 15.88 19.99
N ALA A 3 56.70 16.92 19.64
CA ALA A 3 55.25 16.97 19.73
C ALA A 3 54.63 16.05 18.66
N GLN A 4 53.62 15.26 19.02
CA GLN A 4 52.79 14.56 18.05
C GLN A 4 51.43 15.26 17.94
N PRO A 5 50.98 15.63 16.73
CA PRO A 5 49.65 16.18 16.51
C PRO A 5 48.65 15.03 16.32
N THR A 6 47.65 14.96 17.19
CA THR A 6 46.51 14.06 17.02
C THR A 6 45.60 14.58 15.91
N LEU A 7 45.77 14.04 14.70
CA LEU A 7 44.89 14.27 13.56
C LEU A 7 43.54 13.58 13.80
N LEU A 8 42.52 14.40 14.10
CA LEU A 8 41.12 13.98 14.19
C LEU A 8 40.56 13.74 12.77
N PHE A 9 40.42 12.49 12.37
CA PHE A 9 39.83 12.12 11.08
C PHE A 9 38.30 12.22 11.19
N CYS A 10 37.73 13.35 10.74
CA CYS A 10 36.29 13.56 10.68
C CYS A 10 35.71 12.72 9.52
N LEU A 11 35.23 11.50 9.82
CA LEU A 11 34.47 10.69 8.87
C LEU A 11 33.09 11.32 8.68
N THR A 12 32.94 12.14 7.65
CA THR A 12 31.63 12.61 7.17
C THR A 12 30.87 11.42 6.61
N THR A 13 29.91 10.89 7.37
CA THR A 13 29.02 9.82 6.92
C THR A 13 28.00 10.40 5.94
N PHE A 14 28.20 10.15 4.65
CA PHE A 14 27.20 10.47 3.62
C PHE A 14 26.04 9.48 3.74
N SER A 15 24.93 9.90 4.36
CA SER A 15 23.73 9.09 4.52
C SER A 15 23.03 8.90 3.18
N LEU A 16 23.05 7.68 2.64
CA LEU A 16 22.36 7.33 1.41
C LEU A 16 20.86 7.16 1.72
N SER A 17 20.06 8.18 1.43
CA SER A 17 18.60 8.09 1.52
C SER A 17 18.07 7.10 0.47
N ALA A 18 17.45 6.03 0.92
CA ALA A 18 16.78 5.06 0.04
C ALA A 18 15.54 5.70 -0.60
N PHE A 19 15.61 5.99 -1.90
CA PHE A 19 14.44 6.39 -2.68
C PHE A 19 13.48 5.20 -2.79
N SER A 20 12.25 5.36 -2.29
CA SER A 20 11.18 4.38 -2.49
C SER A 20 10.43 4.73 -3.78
N VAL A 21 10.47 3.85 -4.78
CA VAL A 21 9.72 4.03 -6.03
C VAL A 21 8.26 3.68 -5.77
N ALA A 22 7.35 4.66 -5.90
CA ALA A 22 5.91 4.42 -5.86
C ALA A 22 5.52 3.58 -7.09
N HIS A 23 5.00 2.38 -6.88
CA HIS A 23 4.76 1.42 -7.95
C HIS A 23 3.32 1.51 -8.45
N ALA A 24 3.00 2.51 -9.28
CA ALA A 24 1.64 2.64 -9.81
C ALA A 24 1.22 1.40 -10.64
N GLU A 25 0.03 0.88 -10.39
CA GLU A 25 -0.57 -0.22 -11.16
C GLU A 25 -2.06 0.03 -11.42
N SER A 26 -2.63 -0.68 -12.40
CA SER A 26 -4.04 -0.57 -12.73
C SER A 26 -4.62 -1.93 -13.09
N GLY A 27 -5.85 -2.19 -12.68
CA GLY A 27 -6.47 -3.51 -12.82
C GLY A 27 -7.83 -3.58 -12.17
N LEU A 28 -8.40 -4.78 -12.09
CA LEU A 28 -9.71 -4.98 -11.47
C LEU A 28 -9.58 -4.99 -9.94
N ALA A 29 -10.52 -4.35 -9.26
CA ALA A 29 -10.74 -4.48 -7.82
C ALA A 29 -12.03 -5.23 -7.55
N SER A 30 -12.08 -5.98 -6.47
CA SER A 30 -13.35 -6.47 -5.87
C SER A 30 -13.37 -6.19 -4.37
N TYR A 31 -14.34 -6.74 -3.64
CA TYR A 31 -14.36 -6.65 -2.18
C TYR A 31 -14.78 -7.98 -1.53
N TYR A 32 -14.32 -8.22 -0.30
CA TYR A 32 -14.63 -9.43 0.47
C TYR A 32 -15.48 -9.12 1.70
N GLY A 33 -16.44 -10.01 2.01
CA GLY A 33 -17.43 -9.84 3.08
C GLY A 33 -17.17 -10.63 4.37
N TYR A 34 -16.16 -11.50 4.41
CA TYR A 34 -16.00 -12.46 5.51
C TYR A 34 -14.58 -12.40 6.09
N GLY A 35 -14.45 -11.76 7.25
CA GLY A 35 -13.20 -11.72 8.01
C GLY A 35 -13.29 -10.72 9.17
N LYS A 36 -12.41 -10.85 10.18
CA LYS A 36 -12.37 -9.93 11.34
C LYS A 36 -12.32 -8.45 10.93
N ALA A 37 -11.68 -8.14 9.79
CA ALA A 37 -11.58 -6.79 9.24
C ALA A 37 -12.93 -6.18 8.79
N ALA A 38 -13.91 -7.00 8.40
CA ALA A 38 -15.26 -6.50 8.06
C ALA A 38 -16.03 -6.01 9.30
N ARG A 39 -15.69 -6.50 10.50
CA ARG A 39 -16.35 -6.11 11.76
C ARG A 39 -15.80 -4.82 12.38
N SER A 40 -14.56 -4.41 12.06
CA SER A 40 -13.91 -3.26 12.71
C SER A 40 -14.06 -1.93 11.96
N GLY A 41 -14.74 -1.91 10.80
CA GLY A 41 -14.87 -0.69 9.99
C GLY A 41 -13.56 -0.25 9.31
N GLU A 42 -12.50 -1.05 9.42
CA GLU A 42 -11.17 -0.69 8.92
C GLU A 42 -11.09 -0.72 7.40
N LEU A 43 -10.46 0.32 6.85
CA LEU A 43 -10.14 0.42 5.43
C LEU A 43 -8.88 -0.41 5.16
N THR A 44 -9.09 -1.66 4.72
CA THR A 44 -8.04 -2.63 4.49
C THR A 44 -8.18 -3.26 3.11
N CYS A 45 -7.12 -3.92 2.65
CA CYS A 45 -7.11 -4.63 1.38
C CYS A 45 -6.20 -5.86 1.38
N ALA A 46 -6.48 -6.76 0.45
CA ALA A 46 -5.60 -7.83 0.04
C ALA A 46 -4.81 -7.43 -1.22
N HIS A 47 -3.50 -7.65 -1.20
CA HIS A 47 -2.62 -7.44 -2.35
C HIS A 47 -1.55 -8.56 -2.43
N ARG A 48 -1.15 -8.95 -3.66
CA ARG A 48 -0.28 -10.09 -3.91
C ARG A 48 1.12 -9.91 -3.34
N THR A 49 1.75 -8.79 -3.68
CA THR A 49 3.17 -8.56 -3.44
C THR A 49 3.47 -7.37 -2.52
N ARG A 50 2.56 -6.40 -2.37
CA ARG A 50 2.77 -5.27 -1.46
C ARG A 50 3.01 -5.76 -0.03
N PRO A 51 4.00 -5.17 0.68
CA PRO A 51 4.27 -5.54 2.07
C PRO A 51 3.01 -5.41 2.93
N PHE A 52 2.88 -6.28 3.94
CA PHE A 52 1.83 -6.08 4.94
C PHE A 52 2.08 -4.77 5.70
N GLY A 53 1.01 -4.07 6.04
CA GLY A 53 1.06 -2.77 6.69
C GLY A 53 1.27 -1.59 5.74
N SER A 54 1.61 -1.82 4.46
CA SER A 54 1.64 -0.76 3.45
C SER A 54 0.26 -0.11 3.31
N VAL A 55 0.24 1.19 3.08
CA VAL A 55 -0.98 1.94 2.77
C VAL A 55 -1.01 2.19 1.28
N LEU A 56 -2.01 1.63 0.60
CA LEU A 56 -2.21 1.81 -0.83
C LEU A 56 -3.21 2.94 -1.07
N LYS A 57 -2.92 3.79 -2.06
CA LYS A 57 -3.89 4.77 -2.55
C LYS A 57 -4.66 4.15 -3.71
N VAL A 58 -5.98 3.98 -3.56
CA VAL A 58 -6.84 3.31 -4.56
C VAL A 58 -7.85 4.31 -5.11
N SER A 59 -7.93 4.44 -6.44
CA SER A 59 -8.80 5.39 -7.10
C SER A 59 -9.77 4.74 -8.09
N TYR A 60 -11.03 5.22 -8.09
CA TYR A 60 -12.11 4.79 -8.97
C TYR A 60 -13.11 5.94 -9.17
N GLY A 61 -13.49 6.24 -10.42
CA GLY A 61 -14.59 7.16 -10.71
C GLY A 61 -14.47 8.54 -10.06
N GLY A 62 -13.25 9.10 -9.99
CA GLY A 62 -12.97 10.39 -9.35
C GLY A 62 -12.89 10.35 -7.82
N ARG A 63 -13.06 9.18 -7.19
CA ARG A 63 -12.88 8.96 -5.75
C ARG A 63 -11.57 8.27 -5.48
N THR A 64 -10.94 8.62 -4.36
CA THR A 64 -9.67 8.03 -3.91
C THR A 64 -9.76 7.71 -2.43
N ILE A 65 -9.31 6.52 -2.05
CA ILE A 65 -9.19 6.10 -0.66
C ILE A 65 -7.76 5.65 -0.34
N GLN A 66 -7.45 5.57 0.94
CA GLN A 66 -6.27 4.87 1.44
C GLN A 66 -6.72 3.62 2.19
N CYS A 67 -6.07 2.48 1.92
CA CYS A 67 -6.35 1.23 2.62
C CYS A 67 -5.06 0.49 2.98
N ARG A 68 -5.05 -0.14 4.15
CA ARG A 68 -3.88 -0.88 4.65
C ARG A 68 -3.88 -2.31 4.12
N VAL A 69 -2.75 -2.77 3.59
CA VAL A 69 -2.55 -4.17 3.20
C VAL A 69 -2.50 -5.03 4.46
N ASN A 70 -3.46 -5.93 4.63
CA ASN A 70 -3.50 -6.86 5.76
C ASN A 70 -3.71 -8.32 5.34
N ASP A 71 -3.86 -8.58 4.04
CA ASP A 71 -4.11 -9.92 3.52
C ASP A 71 -3.43 -10.14 2.14
N ARG A 72 -3.40 -11.39 1.69
CA ARG A 72 -2.85 -11.81 0.40
C ARG A 72 -3.95 -12.17 -0.59
N GLY A 73 -3.64 -11.98 -1.86
CA GLY A 73 -4.60 -12.08 -2.97
C GLY A 73 -4.57 -10.79 -3.80
N PRO A 74 -5.44 -10.62 -4.78
CA PRO A 74 -6.43 -11.58 -5.26
C PRO A 74 -5.76 -12.75 -5.96
N PHE A 75 -6.27 -13.97 -5.84
CA PHE A 75 -5.77 -15.12 -6.62
C PHE A 75 -6.53 -15.32 -7.93
N ILE A 76 -7.50 -14.45 -8.21
CA ILE A 76 -8.24 -14.41 -9.47
C ILE A 76 -7.47 -13.55 -10.48
N ARG A 77 -7.26 -14.10 -11.68
CA ARG A 77 -6.55 -13.44 -12.78
C ARG A 77 -7.23 -12.11 -13.14
N GLY A 78 -6.42 -11.07 -13.36
CA GLY A 78 -6.90 -9.73 -13.75
C GLY A 78 -7.33 -8.81 -12.59
N ARG A 79 -7.62 -9.34 -11.40
CA ARG A 79 -7.82 -8.52 -10.19
C ARG A 79 -6.49 -8.17 -9.54
N ILE A 80 -6.28 -6.94 -9.10
CA ILE A 80 -5.03 -6.49 -8.49
C ILE A 80 -5.17 -6.23 -6.98
N VAL A 81 -6.38 -5.89 -6.53
CA VAL A 81 -6.68 -5.60 -5.13
C VAL A 81 -8.08 -6.09 -4.76
N ASP A 82 -8.23 -6.68 -3.57
CA ASP A 82 -9.56 -6.98 -2.99
C ASP A 82 -9.73 -6.12 -1.74
N LEU A 83 -10.76 -5.28 -1.71
CA LEU A 83 -11.02 -4.31 -0.63
C LEU A 83 -11.87 -4.91 0.50
N SER A 84 -11.72 -4.39 1.71
CA SER A 84 -12.71 -4.60 2.76
C SER A 84 -14.05 -3.92 2.39
N VAL A 85 -15.18 -4.38 2.95
CA VAL A 85 -16.50 -3.74 2.73
C VAL A 85 -16.49 -2.24 3.08
N PRO A 86 -15.89 -1.78 4.21
CA PRO A 86 -15.77 -0.36 4.50
C PRO A 86 -15.00 0.41 3.43
N ALA A 87 -13.89 -0.13 2.93
CA ALA A 87 -13.09 0.47 1.87
C ALA A 87 -13.87 0.54 0.54
N ALA A 88 -14.52 -0.55 0.14
CA ALA A 88 -15.34 -0.59 -1.09
C ALA A 88 -16.52 0.39 -1.04
N ARG A 89 -17.14 0.54 0.13
CA ARG A 89 -18.20 1.54 0.38
C ARG A 89 -17.67 2.96 0.26
N ALA A 90 -16.53 3.26 0.88
CA ALA A 90 -15.89 4.57 0.81
C ALA A 90 -15.48 4.92 -0.63
N LEU A 91 -14.92 3.95 -1.36
CA LEU A 91 -14.54 4.12 -2.77
C LEU A 91 -15.77 4.26 -3.69
N GLY A 92 -16.95 3.83 -3.26
CA GLY A 92 -18.19 3.92 -4.03
C GLY A 92 -18.39 2.82 -5.08
N MET A 93 -17.78 1.64 -4.87
CA MET A 93 -17.84 0.53 -5.83
C MET A 93 -18.86 -0.58 -5.48
N MET A 94 -19.59 -0.44 -4.37
CA MET A 94 -20.47 -1.49 -3.82
C MET A 94 -21.49 -2.03 -4.83
N SER A 95 -22.15 -1.16 -5.60
CA SER A 95 -23.18 -1.57 -6.56
C SER A 95 -22.64 -2.31 -7.77
N ALA A 96 -21.40 -2.03 -8.18
CA ALA A 96 -20.76 -2.64 -9.33
C ALA A 96 -20.13 -4.01 -9.01
N GLY A 97 -19.79 -4.28 -7.75
CA GLY A 97 -19.11 -5.51 -7.33
C GLY A 97 -17.63 -5.54 -7.69
N VAL A 98 -17.33 -5.36 -8.98
CA VAL A 98 -15.98 -5.36 -9.57
C VAL A 98 -15.82 -4.11 -10.44
N VAL A 99 -14.72 -3.39 -10.26
CA VAL A 99 -14.45 -2.16 -11.02
C VAL A 99 -12.98 -2.08 -11.41
N ARG A 100 -12.64 -1.30 -12.43
CA ARG A 100 -11.25 -1.01 -12.76
C ARG A 100 -10.74 0.15 -11.92
N VAL A 101 -9.59 -0.02 -11.26
CA VAL A 101 -8.98 0.95 -10.35
C VAL A 101 -7.53 1.24 -10.74
N SER A 102 -7.01 2.37 -10.27
CA SER A 102 -5.58 2.63 -10.15
C SER A 102 -5.14 2.48 -8.70
N VAL A 103 -3.96 1.89 -8.48
CA VAL A 103 -3.37 1.68 -7.15
C VAL A 103 -1.95 2.24 -7.16
N GLU A 104 -1.60 3.03 -6.15
CA GLU A 104 -0.26 3.55 -5.92
C GLU A 104 0.30 3.04 -4.58
#